data_AF-A0A2R7S675-F1
#
_entry.id   AF-A0A2R7S675-F1
#
_cell.length_a   1.000
_cell.length_b   1.000
_cell.length_c   1.000
_cell.angle_alpha   90.00
_cell.angle_beta   90.00
_cell.angle_gamma   90.00
#
_symmetry.space_group_name_H-M   'P 1'
#
loop_
_entity.id
_entity.type
_entity.pdbx_description
1 polymer ?
#
loop_
_entity_poly.entity_id
_entity_poly.type
_entity_poly.pdbx_seq_one_letter_code
_entity_poly.pdbx_strand_id
1 'polypeptide(L)'
;FELIANDQALGGVQTIAPRELLNKACSFLTLQVFLRDHKASTLERVLGEAEAFIAEQPAGGDVRFLLAAGSAGIEAATNSVVKQAMREMLYWVYGAVVLLCWLTFRSWRATVVAVLPLVLTSMLCEALMVLLGMGVKVATLPVIALGVGIGVDYALYVLAVMLQRLRAGETVDQAYRAALRFTGRVVLLTGLTLALAVSTWFFSPIKFQADMGILLAFMFLWNMVGALVLLPALARWLLKPGRAASVVTHPELAA
;
A
#
# COMPACT_ATOMS: atom_id res chain seq x y z
N PHE A 1 -24.50 -32.68 44.01
CA PHE A 1 -25.29 -31.57 44.56
C PHE A 1 -25.85 -30.78 43.40
N GLU A 2 -27.13 -30.99 43.07
CA GLU A 2 -27.84 -30.14 42.09
C GLU A 2 -28.02 -28.76 42.69
N LEU A 3 -27.45 -27.75 42.03
CA LEU A 3 -27.70 -26.35 42.37
C LEU A 3 -29.13 -26.01 41.94
N ILE A 4 -30.05 -25.94 42.90
CA ILE A 4 -31.40 -25.44 42.66
C ILE A 4 -31.28 -23.97 42.24
N ALA A 5 -31.73 -23.65 41.02
CA ALA A 5 -31.81 -22.29 40.51
C ALA A 5 -32.84 -21.49 41.31
N ASN A 6 -32.41 -20.91 42.43
CA ASN A 6 -33.25 -20.05 43.26
C ASN A 6 -33.22 -18.63 42.69
N ASP A 7 -34.35 -18.14 42.18
CA ASP A 7 -34.53 -16.76 41.72
C ASP A 7 -34.15 -15.72 42.79
N GLN A 8 -34.24 -16.06 44.07
CA GLN A 8 -33.81 -15.19 45.17
C GLN A 8 -32.27 -15.06 45.25
N ALA A 9 -31.52 -16.11 44.91
CA ALA A 9 -30.06 -16.07 44.85
C ALA A 9 -29.59 -15.27 43.62
N LEU A 10 -30.29 -15.40 42.49
CA LEU A 10 -30.08 -14.57 41.30
C LEU A 10 -30.41 -13.09 41.58
N GLY A 11 -31.49 -12.81 42.31
CA GLY A 11 -31.88 -11.46 42.72
C GLY A 11 -30.83 -10.76 43.60
N GLY A 12 -30.13 -11.49 44.46
CA GLY A 12 -29.05 -10.96 45.31
C GLY A 12 -27.75 -10.63 44.57
N VAL A 13 -27.47 -11.30 43.45
CA VAL A 13 -26.34 -10.95 42.56
C VAL A 13 -26.69 -9.73 41.71
N GLN A 14 -27.95 -9.61 41.28
CA GLN A 14 -28.47 -8.49 40.49
C GLN A 14 -28.62 -7.16 41.27
N THR A 15 -28.54 -7.18 42.60
CA THR A 15 -28.50 -5.96 43.44
C THR A 15 -27.09 -5.40 43.63
N ILE A 16 -26.05 -6.22 43.42
CA ILE A 16 -24.65 -5.83 43.63
C ILE A 16 -23.96 -5.49 42.30
N ALA A 17 -24.33 -6.15 41.20
CA ALA A 17 -23.79 -5.87 39.87
C ALA A 17 -24.70 -4.89 39.10
N PRO A 18 -24.14 -3.87 38.41
CA PRO A 18 -24.92 -2.98 37.55
C PRO A 18 -25.66 -3.81 36.49
N ARG A 19 -26.99 -3.63 36.40
CA ARG A 19 -27.86 -4.33 35.43
C ARG A 19 -27.43 -4.16 33.97
N GLU A 20 -26.61 -3.16 33.69
CA GLU A 20 -26.05 -2.90 32.35
C GLU A 20 -24.94 -3.87 31.94
N LEU A 21 -24.33 -4.59 32.89
CA LEU A 21 -23.22 -5.49 32.61
C LEU A 21 -23.66 -6.95 32.43
N LEU A 22 -24.84 -7.34 32.92
CA LEU A 22 -25.35 -8.72 32.87
C LEU A 22 -26.61 -8.83 32.03
N ASN A 23 -26.73 -9.91 31.24
CA ASN A 23 -28.01 -10.24 30.64
C ASN A 23 -28.99 -10.82 31.68
N LYS A 24 -30.29 -10.80 31.37
CA LYS A 24 -31.34 -11.31 32.28
C LYS A 24 -31.15 -12.78 32.67
N ALA A 25 -30.50 -13.57 31.82
CA ALA A 25 -30.24 -14.99 32.03
C ALA A 25 -28.95 -15.28 32.82
N CYS A 26 -28.21 -14.25 33.24
CA CYS A 26 -26.90 -14.36 33.91
C CYS A 26 -25.87 -15.21 33.13
N SER A 27 -26.04 -15.37 31.82
CA SER A 27 -25.17 -16.15 30.94
C SER A 27 -24.15 -15.30 30.19
N PHE A 28 -24.24 -13.97 30.31
CA PHE A 28 -23.34 -13.03 29.65
C PHE A 28 -23.02 -11.86 30.56
N LEU A 29 -21.73 -11.60 30.76
CA LEU A 29 -21.17 -10.48 31.52
C LEU A 29 -20.29 -9.62 30.60
N THR A 30 -20.56 -8.33 30.54
CA THR A 30 -19.77 -7.35 29.77
C THR A 30 -18.76 -6.68 30.69
N LEU A 31 -17.49 -6.64 30.28
CA LEU A 31 -16.46 -5.84 30.93
C LEU A 31 -16.15 -4.62 30.05
N GLN A 32 -16.43 -3.43 30.55
CA GLN A 32 -16.18 -2.19 29.82
C GLN A 32 -14.83 -1.59 30.21
N VAL A 33 -13.95 -1.40 29.22
CA VAL A 33 -12.66 -0.74 29.41
C VAL A 33 -12.66 0.55 28.60
N PHE A 34 -12.50 1.68 29.29
CA PHE A 34 -12.35 2.97 28.66
C PHE A 34 -10.89 3.20 28.29
N LEU A 35 -10.61 3.31 26.99
CA LEU A 35 -9.28 3.55 26.48
C LEU A 35 -8.96 5.05 26.45
N ARG A 36 -7.70 5.39 26.72
CA ARG A 36 -7.20 6.77 26.67
C ARG A 36 -7.21 7.34 25.24
N ASP A 37 -7.03 6.47 24.25
CA ASP A 37 -7.05 6.81 22.83
C ASP A 37 -7.48 5.61 21.98
N HIS A 38 -7.74 5.87 20.70
CA HIS A 38 -8.12 4.88 19.68
C HIS A 38 -6.99 4.61 18.68
N LYS A 39 -5.72 4.82 19.08
CA LYS A 39 -4.58 4.61 18.18
C LYS A 39 -4.36 3.12 17.96
N ALA A 40 -3.90 2.75 16.76
CA ALA A 40 -3.59 1.37 16.39
C ALA A 40 -2.69 0.67 17.42
N SER A 41 -1.65 1.33 17.94
CA SER A 41 -0.76 0.77 18.96
C SER A 41 -1.46 0.44 20.28
N THR A 42 -2.41 1.26 20.69
CA THR A 42 -3.17 1.08 21.93
C THR A 42 -4.16 -0.05 21.78
N LEU A 43 -4.87 -0.08 20.64
CA LEU A 43 -5.80 -1.14 20.29
C LEU A 43 -5.11 -2.50 20.12
N GLU A 44 -3.99 -2.56 19.39
CA GLU A 44 -3.19 -3.79 19.20
C GLU A 44 -2.67 -4.32 20.54
N ARG A 45 -2.20 -3.44 21.44
CA ARG A 45 -1.75 -3.86 22.78
C ARG A 45 -2.89 -4.42 23.61
N VAL A 46 -4.02 -3.73 23.69
CA VAL A 46 -5.17 -4.19 24.49
C VAL A 46 -5.74 -5.50 23.94
N LEU A 47 -5.82 -5.63 22.61
CA LEU A 47 -6.25 -6.87 21.97
C LEU A 47 -5.27 -8.01 22.27
N GLY A 48 -3.97 -7.77 22.15
CA GLY A 48 -2.94 -8.79 22.43
C GLY A 48 -2.94 -9.28 23.88
N GLU A 49 -3.10 -8.37 24.85
CA GLU A 49 -3.24 -8.73 26.27
C GLU A 49 -4.53 -9.54 26.51
N ALA A 50 -5.64 -9.16 25.88
CA ALA A 50 -6.90 -9.89 25.98
C ALA A 50 -6.81 -11.29 25.35
N GLU A 51 -6.20 -11.42 24.18
CA GLU A 51 -5.96 -12.70 23.50
C GLU A 51 -5.03 -13.61 24.32
N ALA A 52 -3.94 -13.07 24.85
CA ALA A 52 -3.02 -13.80 25.72
C ALA A 52 -3.75 -14.33 26.97
N PHE A 53 -4.53 -13.48 27.64
CA PHE A 53 -5.33 -13.87 28.78
C PHE A 53 -6.32 -14.98 28.44
N ILE A 54 -7.03 -14.88 27.30
CA ILE A 54 -7.98 -15.90 26.84
C ILE A 54 -7.27 -17.22 26.55
N ALA A 55 -6.09 -17.18 25.93
CA ALA A 55 -5.31 -18.36 25.55
C ALA A 55 -4.75 -19.12 26.77
N GLU A 56 -4.49 -18.43 27.88
CA GLU A 56 -4.06 -19.04 29.14
C GLU A 56 -5.20 -19.74 29.90
N GLN A 57 -6.46 -19.51 29.52
CA GLN A 57 -7.60 -20.16 30.18
C GLN A 57 -7.85 -21.57 29.62
N PRO A 58 -8.21 -22.55 30.49
CA PRO A 58 -8.48 -23.91 30.06
C PRO A 58 -9.69 -23.97 29.10
N ALA A 59 -9.48 -24.59 27.94
CA ALA A 59 -10.54 -24.84 26.96
C ALA A 59 -11.56 -25.85 27.55
N GLY A 60 -12.68 -25.33 28.09
CA GLY A 60 -13.75 -26.13 28.67
C GLY A 60 -14.19 -25.76 30.10
N GLY A 61 -13.72 -24.65 30.67
CA GLY A 61 -14.26 -24.13 31.93
C GLY A 61 -15.70 -23.58 31.78
N ASP A 62 -16.39 -23.40 32.92
CA ASP A 62 -17.77 -22.88 32.99
C ASP A 62 -17.97 -21.47 32.39
N VAL A 63 -16.87 -20.77 32.09
CA VAL A 63 -16.86 -19.41 31.57
C VAL A 63 -16.09 -19.35 30.26
N ARG A 64 -16.74 -18.84 29.21
CA ARG A 64 -16.11 -18.55 27.92
C ARG A 64 -15.83 -17.06 27.81
N PHE A 65 -14.56 -16.71 27.69
CA PHE A 65 -14.14 -15.34 27.40
C PHE A 65 -14.28 -15.06 25.90
N LEU A 66 -14.88 -13.92 25.55
CA LEU A 66 -15.07 -13.46 24.19
C LEU A 66 -14.27 -12.16 23.98
N LEU A 67 -13.77 -11.95 22.77
CA LEU A 67 -13.00 -10.76 22.43
C LEU A 67 -13.83 -9.48 22.51
N ALA A 68 -13.14 -8.35 22.66
CA ALA A 68 -13.72 -7.03 22.87
C ALA A 68 -14.76 -6.66 21.80
N ALA A 69 -15.95 -6.25 22.24
CA ALA A 69 -16.98 -5.62 21.43
C ALA A 69 -16.96 -4.09 21.60
N GLY A 70 -17.72 -3.36 20.78
CA GLY A 70 -17.76 -1.89 20.80
C GLY A 70 -16.81 -1.25 19.78
N SER A 71 -16.76 0.09 19.74
CA SER A 71 -16.00 0.85 18.71
C SER A 71 -14.53 0.45 18.65
N ALA A 72 -13.87 0.32 19.81
CA ALA A 72 -12.46 -0.09 19.91
C ALA A 72 -12.22 -1.52 19.39
N GLY A 73 -13.12 -2.46 19.69
CA GLY A 73 -13.03 -3.85 19.19
C GLY A 73 -13.25 -3.94 17.68
N ILE A 74 -14.21 -3.17 17.14
CA ILE A 74 -14.46 -3.06 15.70
C ILE A 74 -13.27 -2.41 15.00
N GLU A 75 -12.70 -1.35 15.56
CA GLU A 75 -11.51 -0.68 15.01
C GLU A 75 -10.27 -1.58 15.04
N ALA A 76 -10.06 -2.34 16.12
CA ALA A 76 -8.96 -3.30 16.23
C ALA A 76 -9.10 -4.44 15.21
N ALA A 77 -10.30 -5.03 15.10
CA ALA A 77 -10.60 -6.05 14.10
C ALA A 77 -10.41 -5.50 12.69
N THR A 78 -10.93 -4.30 12.40
CA THR A 78 -10.75 -3.62 11.12
C THR A 78 -9.27 -3.38 10.83
N ASN A 79 -8.47 -2.94 11.79
CA ASN A 79 -7.05 -2.69 11.60
C ASN A 79 -6.27 -3.97 11.26
N SER A 80 -6.60 -5.09 11.92
CA SER A 80 -5.98 -6.39 11.62
C SER A 80 -6.33 -6.87 10.20
N VAL A 81 -7.60 -6.76 9.80
CA VAL A 81 -8.08 -7.12 8.46
C VAL A 81 -7.47 -6.19 7.41
N VAL A 82 -7.39 -4.89 7.67
CA VAL A 82 -6.77 -3.90 6.77
C VAL A 82 -5.29 -4.19 6.59
N LYS A 83 -4.55 -4.51 7.65
CA LYS A 83 -3.12 -4.81 7.56
C LYS A 83 -2.86 -6.07 6.73
N GLN A 84 -3.68 -7.10 6.91
CA GLN A 84 -3.60 -8.32 6.11
C GLN A 84 -4.00 -8.06 4.65
N ALA A 85 -5.16 -7.43 4.43
CA ALA A 85 -5.65 -7.08 3.11
C ALA A 85 -4.68 -6.16 2.35
N MET A 86 -4.06 -5.19 3.04
CA MET A 86 -3.04 -4.32 2.47
C MET A 86 -1.83 -5.11 1.98
N ARG A 87 -1.33 -6.02 2.83
CA ARG A 87 -0.17 -6.83 2.49
C ARG A 87 -0.45 -7.77 1.32
N GLU A 88 -1.60 -8.46 1.35
CA GLU A 88 -2.04 -9.32 0.26
C GLU A 88 -2.23 -8.53 -1.04
N MET A 89 -2.91 -7.38 -0.99
CA MET A 89 -3.08 -6.49 -2.13
C MET A 89 -1.74 -6.03 -2.69
N LEU A 90 -0.80 -5.61 -1.82
CA LEU A 90 0.52 -5.15 -2.26
C LEU A 90 1.27 -6.29 -2.98
N TYR A 91 1.24 -7.51 -2.44
CA TYR A 91 1.85 -8.68 -3.07
C TYR A 91 1.23 -9.01 -4.42
N TRP A 92 -0.10 -9.00 -4.53
CA TRP A 92 -0.78 -9.26 -5.79
C TRP A 92 -0.51 -8.18 -6.83
N VAL A 93 -0.57 -6.90 -6.45
CA VAL A 93 -0.34 -5.77 -7.36
C VAL A 93 1.11 -5.76 -7.85
N TYR A 94 2.10 -5.80 -6.94
CA TYR A 94 3.51 -5.83 -7.35
C TYR A 94 3.86 -7.13 -8.06
N GLY A 95 3.29 -8.27 -7.66
CA GLY A 95 3.46 -9.54 -8.36
C GLY A 95 2.96 -9.48 -9.80
N ALA A 96 1.76 -8.94 -10.02
CA ALA A 96 1.21 -8.72 -11.35
C ALA A 96 2.05 -7.74 -12.18
N VAL A 97 2.47 -6.62 -11.58
CA VAL A 97 3.34 -5.63 -12.24
C VAL A 97 4.68 -6.24 -12.65
N VAL A 98 5.35 -6.96 -11.76
CA VAL A 98 6.62 -7.65 -12.04
C VAL A 98 6.43 -8.67 -13.15
N LEU A 99 5.35 -9.47 -13.10
CA LEU A 99 5.03 -10.48 -14.12
C LEU A 99 4.78 -9.83 -15.49
N LEU A 100 3.98 -8.77 -15.55
CA LEU A 100 3.68 -8.05 -16.79
C LEU A 100 4.93 -7.38 -17.38
N CYS A 101 5.74 -6.73 -16.56
CA CYS A 101 7.01 -6.15 -16.99
C CYS A 101 7.98 -7.23 -17.49
N TRP A 102 8.06 -8.36 -16.78
CA TRP A 102 8.90 -9.49 -17.19
C TRP A 102 8.42 -10.10 -18.51
N LEU A 103 7.12 -10.27 -18.72
CA LEU A 103 6.56 -10.76 -19.97
C LEU A 103 6.81 -9.78 -21.13
N THR A 104 6.64 -8.49 -20.88
CA THR A 104 6.81 -7.42 -21.89
C THR A 104 8.27 -7.29 -22.33
N PHE A 105 9.22 -7.24 -21.39
CA PHE A 105 10.62 -7.00 -21.71
C PHE A 105 11.45 -8.27 -21.89
N ARG A 106 10.96 -9.42 -21.40
CA ARG A 106 11.66 -10.72 -21.34
C ARG A 106 13.07 -10.61 -20.74
N SER A 107 13.26 -9.64 -19.83
CA SER A 107 14.55 -9.31 -19.23
C SER A 107 14.36 -8.88 -17.78
N TRP A 108 14.95 -9.64 -16.86
CA TRP A 108 14.86 -9.35 -15.42
C TRP A 108 15.47 -7.97 -15.08
N ARG A 109 16.50 -7.54 -15.81
CA ARG A 109 17.14 -6.23 -15.62
C ARG A 109 16.20 -5.09 -15.98
N ALA A 110 15.48 -5.22 -17.09
CA ALA A 110 14.49 -4.23 -17.51
C ALA A 110 13.31 -4.17 -16.51
N THR A 111 12.85 -5.32 -16.02
CA THR A 111 11.82 -5.39 -14.98
C THR A 111 12.24 -4.67 -13.71
N VAL A 112 13.45 -4.91 -13.20
CA VAL A 112 13.95 -4.23 -11.99
C VAL A 112 14.03 -2.71 -12.21
N VAL A 113 14.53 -2.27 -13.37
CA VAL A 113 14.61 -0.84 -13.72
C VAL A 113 13.23 -0.16 -13.76
N ALA A 114 12.19 -0.86 -14.18
CA ALA A 114 10.81 -0.33 -14.20
C ALA A 114 10.16 -0.31 -12.81
N VAL A 115 10.40 -1.34 -11.99
CA VAL A 115 9.72 -1.52 -10.70
C VAL A 115 10.39 -0.73 -9.57
N LEU A 116 11.71 -0.54 -9.60
CA LEU A 116 12.42 0.14 -8.51
C LEU A 116 11.92 1.58 -8.25
N PRO A 117 11.71 2.43 -9.27
CA PRO A 117 11.16 3.77 -9.05
C PRO A 117 9.77 3.73 -8.40
N LEU A 118 8.96 2.74 -8.76
CA LEU A 118 7.60 2.55 -8.26
C LEU A 118 7.54 2.13 -6.79
N VAL A 119 8.49 1.30 -6.36
CA VAL A 119 8.62 0.94 -4.94
C VAL A 119 9.04 2.17 -4.14
N LEU A 120 10.00 2.94 -4.66
CA LEU A 120 10.47 4.16 -3.99
C LEU A 120 9.35 5.18 -3.82
N THR A 121 8.53 5.42 -4.85
CA THR A 121 7.42 6.36 -4.77
C THR A 121 6.33 5.91 -3.81
N SER A 122 6.03 4.61 -3.74
CA SER A 122 5.13 4.06 -2.71
C SER A 122 5.67 4.27 -1.30
N MET A 123 6.96 4.01 -1.06
CA MET A 123 7.59 4.26 0.25
C MET A 123 7.56 5.75 0.62
N LEU A 124 7.77 6.64 -0.35
CA LEU A 124 7.66 8.08 -0.13
C LEU A 124 6.22 8.54 0.14
N CYS A 125 5.24 7.89 -0.48
CA CYS A 125 3.82 8.11 -0.21
C CYS A 125 3.46 7.68 1.23
N GLU A 126 3.97 6.52 1.69
CA GLU A 126 3.84 6.09 3.08
C GLU A 126 4.49 7.07 4.06
N ALA A 127 5.69 7.56 3.75
CA ALA A 127 6.35 8.59 4.56
C ALA A 127 5.54 9.90 4.61
N LEU A 128 4.93 10.30 3.49
CA LEU A 128 4.05 11.47 3.43
C LEU A 128 2.79 11.29 4.30
N MET A 129 2.20 10.09 4.31
CA MET A 129 1.07 9.78 5.19
C MET A 129 1.43 9.97 6.66
N VAL A 130 2.61 9.49 7.09
CA VAL A 130 3.12 9.67 8.46
C VAL A 130 3.34 11.15 8.77
N LEU A 131 3.95 11.91 7.85
CA LEU A 131 4.22 13.33 8.03
C LEU A 131 2.94 14.16 8.18
N LEU A 132 1.91 13.83 7.41
CA LEU A 132 0.59 14.49 7.47
C LEU A 132 -0.29 14.00 8.63
N GLY A 133 0.21 13.05 9.45
CA GLY A 133 -0.57 12.46 10.55
C GLY A 133 -1.79 11.67 10.07
N MET A 134 -1.81 11.25 8.80
CA MET A 134 -2.86 10.45 8.23
C MET A 134 -2.57 8.98 8.55
N GLY A 135 -3.40 8.37 9.40
CA GLY A 135 -3.34 6.91 9.60
C GLY A 135 -3.63 6.17 8.30
N VAL A 136 -2.95 5.05 8.08
CA VAL A 136 -3.27 4.11 7.00
C VAL A 136 -4.69 3.60 7.25
N LYS A 137 -5.58 3.75 6.26
CA LYS A 137 -7.00 3.39 6.37
C LYS A 137 -7.35 2.43 5.25
N VAL A 138 -8.46 1.70 5.37
CA VAL A 138 -9.07 0.92 4.25
C VAL A 138 -9.12 1.77 2.97
N ALA A 139 -9.46 3.04 3.17
CA ALA A 139 -9.47 4.13 2.23
C ALA A 139 -8.21 4.29 1.37
N THR A 140 -7.00 4.17 1.92
CA THR A 140 -5.74 4.46 1.20
C THR A 140 -5.27 3.30 0.32
N LEU A 141 -5.86 2.10 0.49
CA LEU A 141 -5.45 0.90 -0.24
C LEU A 141 -5.70 1.01 -1.76
N PRO A 142 -6.90 1.38 -2.23
CA PRO A 142 -7.14 1.50 -3.66
C PRO A 142 -6.28 2.60 -4.30
N VAL A 143 -5.95 3.66 -3.56
CA VAL A 143 -5.08 4.73 -4.05
C VAL A 143 -3.66 4.25 -4.30
N ILE A 144 -3.09 3.48 -3.38
CA ILE A 144 -1.76 2.89 -3.59
C ILE A 144 -1.80 1.96 -4.80
N ALA A 145 -2.79 1.08 -4.90
CA ALA A 145 -2.93 0.17 -6.04
C ALA A 145 -3.06 0.93 -7.37
N LEU A 146 -3.90 1.97 -7.42
CA LEU A 146 -4.09 2.81 -8.61
C LEU A 146 -2.82 3.59 -8.96
N GLY A 147 -2.17 4.19 -7.96
CA GLY A 147 -0.93 4.92 -8.15
C GLY A 147 0.21 4.02 -8.63
N VAL A 148 0.28 2.78 -8.16
CA VAL A 148 1.23 1.77 -8.63
C VAL A 148 0.93 1.37 -10.08
N GLY A 149 -0.34 1.12 -10.42
CA GLY A 149 -0.75 0.80 -11.79
C GLY A 149 -0.41 1.89 -12.81
N ILE A 150 -0.79 3.14 -12.52
CA ILE A 150 -0.49 4.28 -13.40
C ILE A 150 1.01 4.58 -13.41
N GLY A 151 1.69 4.41 -12.28
CA GLY A 151 3.13 4.65 -12.17
C GLY A 151 3.98 3.71 -13.01
N VAL A 152 3.60 2.42 -13.10
CA VAL A 152 4.32 1.48 -13.96
C VAL A 152 4.17 1.84 -15.43
N ASP A 153 3.03 2.38 -15.86
CA ASP A 153 2.82 2.73 -17.27
C ASP A 153 3.82 3.78 -17.75
N TYR A 154 4.12 4.79 -16.93
CA TYR A 154 5.13 5.79 -17.24
C TYR A 154 6.51 5.16 -17.44
N ALA A 155 6.89 4.25 -16.54
CA ALA A 155 8.14 3.52 -16.64
C ALA A 155 8.17 2.63 -17.89
N LEU A 156 7.07 1.95 -18.19
CA LEU A 156 6.95 1.01 -19.31
C LEU A 156 7.07 1.75 -20.64
N TYR A 157 6.40 2.89 -20.81
CA TYR A 157 6.48 3.70 -22.03
C TYR A 157 7.91 4.19 -22.30
N VAL A 158 8.57 4.78 -21.29
CA VAL A 158 9.94 5.30 -21.43
C VAL A 158 10.93 4.16 -21.69
N LEU A 159 10.82 3.07 -20.94
CA LEU A 159 11.70 1.91 -21.06
C LEU A 159 11.52 1.17 -22.39
N ALA A 160 10.30 1.05 -22.90
CA ALA A 160 10.03 0.41 -24.19
C ALA A 160 10.75 1.13 -25.34
N VAL A 161 10.63 2.47 -25.41
CA VAL A 161 11.30 3.27 -26.43
C VAL A 161 12.82 3.22 -26.27
N MET A 162 13.32 3.32 -25.03
CA MET A 162 14.75 3.22 -24.77
C MET A 162 15.31 1.85 -25.17
N LEU A 163 14.61 0.75 -24.86
CA LEU A 163 15.04 -0.61 -25.19
C LEU A 163 15.00 -0.85 -26.71
N GLN A 164 14.02 -0.29 -27.42
CA GLN A 164 13.97 -0.32 -28.88
C GLN A 164 15.21 0.36 -29.50
N ARG A 165 15.61 1.52 -28.98
CA ARG A 165 16.79 2.28 -29.43
C ARG A 165 18.10 1.56 -29.10
N LEU A 166 18.19 0.98 -27.90
CA LEU A 166 19.34 0.15 -27.50
C LEU A 166 19.49 -1.09 -28.39
N ARG A 167 18.38 -1.72 -28.80
CA ARG A 167 18.39 -2.84 -29.76
C ARG A 167 18.80 -2.43 -31.17
N ALA A 168 18.57 -1.16 -31.53
CA ALA A 168 19.06 -0.57 -32.78
C ALA A 168 20.57 -0.24 -32.75
N GLY A 169 21.27 -0.55 -31.65
CA GLY A 169 22.71 -0.32 -31.51
C GLY A 169 23.08 1.07 -30.99
N GLU A 170 22.10 1.91 -30.65
CA GLU A 170 22.37 3.22 -30.05
C GLU A 170 22.96 3.08 -28.64
N THR A 171 23.79 4.04 -28.24
CA THR A 171 24.28 4.12 -26.85
C THR A 171 23.15 4.47 -25.89
N VAL A 172 23.31 4.17 -24.59
CA VAL A 172 22.30 4.51 -23.57
C VAL A 172 21.96 6.01 -23.55
N ASP A 173 22.95 6.88 -23.76
CA ASP A 173 22.71 8.34 -23.80
C ASP A 173 21.87 8.76 -25.01
N GLN A 174 22.16 8.20 -26.19
CA GLN A 174 21.39 8.47 -27.42
C GLN A 174 19.95 7.94 -27.30
N ALA A 175 19.80 6.69 -26.85
CA ALA A 175 18.51 6.06 -26.61
C ALA A 175 17.66 6.86 -25.60
N TYR A 176 18.29 7.36 -24.53
CA TYR A 176 17.63 8.20 -23.54
C TYR A 176 17.17 9.55 -24.12
N ARG A 177 18.07 10.27 -24.81
CA ARG A 177 17.72 11.54 -25.46
C ARG A 177 16.60 11.38 -26.48
N ALA A 178 16.56 10.25 -27.18
CA ALA A 178 15.49 9.93 -28.12
C ALA A 178 14.17 9.64 -27.38
N ALA A 179 14.20 8.86 -26.30
CA ALA A 179 13.01 8.57 -25.50
C ALA A 179 12.42 9.83 -24.85
N LEU A 180 13.24 10.75 -24.35
CA LEU A 180 12.75 11.99 -23.74
C LEU A 180 12.07 12.96 -24.72
N ARG A 181 12.55 13.03 -25.98
CA ARG A 181 12.06 14.03 -26.95
C ARG A 181 10.57 13.91 -27.22
N PHE A 182 10.05 12.68 -27.28
CA PHE A 182 8.64 12.42 -27.54
C PHE A 182 7.95 11.85 -26.30
N THR A 183 8.37 10.66 -25.86
CA THR A 183 7.74 9.95 -24.74
C THR A 183 7.85 10.72 -23.44
N GLY A 184 8.99 11.37 -23.19
CA GLY A 184 9.17 12.18 -21.97
C GLY A 184 8.18 13.34 -21.87
N ARG A 185 7.88 14.01 -22.98
CA ARG A 185 6.87 15.09 -23.03
C ARG A 185 5.46 14.58 -22.82
N VAL A 186 5.15 13.41 -23.40
CA VAL A 186 3.85 12.75 -23.20
C VAL A 186 3.66 12.38 -21.74
N VAL A 187 4.65 11.75 -21.11
CA VAL A 187 4.62 11.36 -19.69
C VAL A 187 4.53 12.58 -18.77
N LEU A 188 5.25 13.68 -19.10
CA LEU A 188 5.15 14.93 -18.35
C LEU A 188 3.74 15.53 -18.41
N LEU A 189 3.14 15.56 -19.61
CA LEU A 189 1.79 16.09 -19.81
C LEU A 189 0.74 15.24 -19.11
N THR A 190 0.82 13.91 -19.23
CA THR A 190 -0.15 13.00 -18.59
C THR A 190 0.00 13.03 -17.07
N GLY A 191 1.22 12.98 -16.54
CA GLY A 191 1.48 13.06 -15.10
C GLY A 191 0.96 14.37 -14.50
N LEU A 192 1.24 15.50 -15.16
CA LEU A 192 0.78 16.81 -14.68
C LEU A 192 -0.75 16.96 -14.77
N THR A 193 -1.37 16.54 -15.88
CA THR A 193 -2.83 16.66 -16.03
C THR A 193 -3.59 15.76 -15.06
N LEU A 194 -3.13 14.52 -14.82
CA LEU A 194 -3.72 13.64 -13.80
C LEU A 194 -3.54 14.20 -12.39
N ALA A 195 -2.34 14.70 -12.06
CA ALA A 195 -2.06 15.30 -10.77
C ALA A 195 -2.96 16.51 -10.52
N LEU A 196 -3.08 17.43 -11.49
CA LEU A 196 -3.94 18.61 -11.37
C LEU A 196 -5.42 18.23 -11.27
N ALA A 197 -5.88 17.27 -12.08
CA ALA A 197 -7.27 16.81 -12.06
C ALA A 197 -7.65 16.28 -10.68
N VAL A 198 -6.81 15.42 -10.08
CA VAL A 198 -7.08 14.82 -8.77
C VAL A 198 -6.79 15.79 -7.62
N SER A 199 -5.89 16.77 -7.80
CA SER A 199 -5.66 17.82 -6.80
C SER A 199 -6.91 18.64 -6.50
N THR A 200 -7.87 18.72 -7.43
CA THR A 200 -9.17 19.39 -7.18
C THR A 200 -9.95 18.74 -6.04
N TRP A 201 -9.72 17.47 -5.74
CA TRP A 201 -10.38 16.75 -4.64
C TRP A 201 -10.01 17.29 -3.27
N PHE A 202 -8.90 18.02 -3.16
CA PHE A 202 -8.51 18.73 -1.95
C PHE A 202 -9.60 19.68 -1.44
N PHE A 203 -10.38 20.28 -2.35
CA PHE A 203 -11.48 21.18 -2.00
C PHE A 203 -12.74 20.45 -1.52
N SER A 204 -12.75 19.12 -1.50
CA SER A 204 -13.91 18.36 -1.04
C SER A 204 -14.11 18.53 0.47
N PRO A 205 -15.35 18.78 0.94
CA PRO A 205 -15.67 18.79 2.36
C PRO A 205 -15.53 17.41 3.00
N ILE A 206 -15.48 16.34 2.18
CA ILE A 206 -15.27 14.97 2.66
C ILE A 206 -13.78 14.77 2.87
N LYS A 207 -13.33 14.76 4.15
CA LYS A 207 -11.91 14.54 4.51
C LYS A 207 -11.30 13.31 3.84
N PHE A 208 -12.07 12.22 3.72
CA PHE A 208 -11.64 11.03 3.00
C PHE A 208 -11.25 11.34 1.56
N GLN A 209 -12.08 12.06 0.81
CA GLN A 209 -11.80 12.41 -0.59
C GLN A 209 -10.61 13.39 -0.70
N ALA A 210 -10.50 14.35 0.21
CA ALA A 210 -9.38 15.28 0.24
C ALA A 210 -8.03 14.57 0.51
N ASP A 211 -7.98 13.69 1.51
CA ASP A 211 -6.79 12.90 1.85
C ASP A 211 -6.36 12.01 0.64
N MET A 212 -7.32 11.37 -0.03
CA MET A 212 -7.08 10.57 -1.26
C MET A 212 -6.51 11.43 -2.39
N GLY A 213 -7.05 12.63 -2.58
CA GLY A 213 -6.63 13.56 -3.62
C GLY A 213 -5.15 13.94 -3.49
N ILE A 214 -4.72 14.29 -2.28
CA ILE A 214 -3.33 14.65 -1.97
C ILE A 214 -2.40 13.47 -2.28
N LEU A 215 -2.75 12.26 -1.82
CA LEU A 215 -1.91 11.07 -2.00
C LEU A 215 -1.78 10.68 -3.48
N LEU A 216 -2.88 10.68 -4.22
CA LEU A 216 -2.87 10.40 -5.67
C LEU A 216 -2.05 11.44 -6.44
N ALA A 217 -2.26 12.72 -6.16
CA ALA A 217 -1.50 13.79 -6.81
C ALA A 217 0.00 13.65 -6.55
N PHE A 218 0.38 13.37 -5.31
CA PHE A 218 1.77 13.08 -4.95
C PHE A 218 2.32 11.87 -5.72
N MET A 219 1.60 10.75 -5.72
CA MET A 219 2.03 9.54 -6.42
C MET A 219 2.21 9.77 -7.92
N PHE A 220 1.29 10.47 -8.59
CA PHE A 220 1.41 10.76 -10.02
C PHE A 220 2.62 11.63 -10.35
N LEU A 221 2.84 12.71 -9.58
CA LEU A 221 4.01 13.57 -9.76
C LEU A 221 5.31 12.81 -9.52
N TRP A 222 5.38 12.03 -8.45
CA TRP A 222 6.61 11.33 -8.08
C TRP A 222 6.89 10.12 -8.97
N ASN A 223 5.86 9.43 -9.46
CA ASN A 223 6.01 8.39 -10.48
C ASN A 223 6.49 8.96 -11.80
N MET A 224 5.95 10.11 -12.22
CA MET A 224 6.41 10.83 -13.40
C MET A 224 7.88 11.23 -13.27
N VAL A 225 8.28 11.82 -12.14
CA VAL A 225 9.69 12.15 -11.86
C VAL A 225 10.56 10.89 -11.83
N GLY A 226 10.10 9.81 -11.19
CA GLY A 226 10.79 8.53 -11.15
C GLY A 226 11.02 7.93 -12.54
N ALA A 227 10.01 7.97 -13.41
CA ALA A 227 10.11 7.47 -14.79
C ALA A 227 11.03 8.33 -15.67
N LEU A 228 11.07 9.65 -15.46
CA LEU A 228 11.87 10.56 -16.28
C LEU A 228 13.32 10.70 -15.80
N VAL A 229 13.57 10.55 -14.49
CA VAL A 229 14.89 10.81 -13.88
C VAL A 229 15.55 9.53 -13.36
N LEU A 230 14.84 8.76 -12.55
CA LEU A 230 15.42 7.61 -11.86
C LEU A 230 15.58 6.41 -12.79
N LEU A 231 14.56 6.13 -13.62
CA LEU A 231 14.58 5.05 -14.60
C LEU A 231 15.79 5.12 -15.56
N PRO A 232 16.11 6.24 -16.24
CA PRO A 232 17.28 6.29 -17.13
C PRO A 232 18.60 6.17 -16.37
N ALA A 233 18.68 6.70 -15.14
CA ALA A 233 19.86 6.53 -14.29
C ALA A 233 20.10 5.04 -13.95
N LEU A 234 19.04 4.32 -13.60
CA LEU A 234 19.10 2.87 -13.34
C LEU A 234 19.39 2.08 -14.61
N ALA A 235 18.82 2.47 -15.74
CA ALA A 235 19.07 1.86 -17.03
C ALA A 235 20.54 1.96 -17.44
N ARG A 236 21.18 3.12 -17.25
CA ARG A 236 22.61 3.28 -17.51
C ARG A 236 23.47 2.32 -16.70
N TRP A 237 23.08 2.03 -15.47
CA TRP A 237 23.85 1.14 -14.60
C TRP A 237 23.59 -0.34 -14.90
N LEU A 238 22.32 -0.73 -15.09
CA LEU A 238 21.92 -2.13 -15.17
C LEU A 238 21.80 -2.66 -16.61
N LEU A 239 21.45 -1.82 -17.58
CA LEU A 239 21.40 -2.15 -19.00
C LEU A 239 22.73 -1.80 -19.66
N LYS A 240 23.79 -2.54 -19.31
CA LYS A 240 25.07 -2.44 -20.04
C LYS A 240 24.85 -2.81 -21.51
N PRO A 241 25.38 -2.03 -22.48
CA PRO A 241 25.32 -2.39 -23.88
C PRO A 241 26.00 -3.75 -24.07
N GLY A 242 25.31 -4.68 -24.73
CA GLY A 242 26.04 -5.77 -25.38
C GLY A 242 27.08 -5.12 -26.29
N ARG A 243 28.34 -5.57 -26.19
CA ARG A 243 29.50 -5.10 -26.97
C ARG A 243 29.04 -4.49 -28.29
N ALA A 244 29.19 -3.17 -28.44
CA ALA A 244 29.01 -2.51 -29.71
C ALA A 244 29.85 -3.29 -30.74
N ALA A 245 29.18 -3.92 -31.70
CA ALA A 245 29.86 -4.49 -32.84
C ALA A 245 30.72 -3.37 -33.42
N SER A 246 32.03 -3.63 -33.48
CA SER A 246 33.03 -2.74 -34.06
C SER A 246 32.48 -2.15 -35.34
N VAL A 247 32.34 -0.82 -35.38
CA VAL A 247 32.13 -0.08 -36.61
C VAL A 247 33.28 -0.46 -37.53
N VAL A 248 33.00 -1.30 -38.52
CA VAL A 248 33.92 -1.54 -39.63
C VAL A 248 33.90 -0.24 -40.43
N THR A 249 34.83 0.65 -40.13
CA THR A 249 35.19 1.74 -41.02
C THR A 249 35.71 1.11 -42.29
N HIS A 250 34.89 1.08 -43.35
CA HIS A 250 35.38 0.85 -44.70
C HIS A 250 36.20 2.08 -45.12
N PRO A 251 37.52 1.96 -45.33
CA PRO A 251 38.34 3.03 -45.85
C PRO A 251 38.33 2.95 -47.38
N GLU A 252 37.18 3.12 -48.00
CA GLU A 252 37.08 3.28 -49.46
C GLU A 252 36.02 4.32 -49.76
N LEU A 253 36.46 5.57 -49.71
CA LEU A 253 36.03 6.70 -50.54
C LEU A 253 37.09 7.79 -50.31
N ALA A 254 38.31 7.45 -50.74
CA ALA A 254 39.39 8.39 -50.98
C ALA A 254 39.22 8.97 -52.40
N ALA A 255 39.72 10.20 -52.55
CA ALA A 255 40.12 10.86 -53.80
C ALA A 255 39.00 11.45 -54.68
#